data_AF-X1ERT8-F1
#
_entry.id   AF-X1ERT8-F1
#
_cell.length_a   1.000
_cell.length_b   1.000
_cell.length_c   1.000
_cell.angle_alpha   90.00
_cell.angle_beta   90.00
_cell.angle_gamma   90.00
#
_symmetry.space_group_name_H-M   'P 1'
#
loop_
_entity.id
_entity.type
_entity.pdbx_description
1 polymer ?
#
loop_
_entity_poly.entity_id
_entity_poly.type
_entity_poly.pdbx_seq_one_letter_code
_entity_poly.pdbx_strand_id
1 'polypeptide(L)' 'TSYHNESPASQIVAGSDGQMVILQGDNNTNTVQLDDGTGLALALTASFIMGKGDTMQLIYDAGDSLWYEVTRSDN' A
#
# COMPACT_ATOMS: atom_id res chain seq x y z
N THR A 1 -11.35 -0.55 31.41
CA THR A 1 -10.70 -1.07 30.20
C THR A 1 -10.17 0.10 29.42
N SER A 2 -8.85 0.29 29.41
CA SER A 2 -8.20 1.37 28.64
C SER A 2 -8.33 1.05 27.16
N TYR A 3 -8.96 1.94 26.39
CA TYR A 3 -8.90 1.88 24.94
C TYR A 3 -7.46 2.18 24.54
N HIS A 4 -6.75 1.19 24.00
CA HIS A 4 -5.51 1.42 23.29
C HIS A 4 -5.83 2.21 22.02
N ASN A 5 -5.67 3.53 22.10
CA ASN A 5 -5.82 4.44 20.99
C ASN A 5 -4.50 4.43 20.20
N GLU A 6 -4.15 3.26 19.65
CA GLU A 6 -3.07 3.18 18.68
C GLU A 6 -3.56 3.85 17.39
N SER A 7 -2.79 4.79 16.86
CA SER A 7 -2.98 5.23 15.47
C SER A 7 -3.00 3.98 14.58
N PRO A 8 -3.87 3.88 13.55
CA PRO A 8 -3.88 2.71 12.68
C PRO A 8 -2.45 2.47 12.14
N ALA A 9 -1.96 1.25 12.30
CA ALA A 9 -0.63 0.88 11.83
C ALA A 9 -0.59 0.98 10.31
N SER A 10 0.50 1.55 9.76
CA SER A 10 0.69 1.64 8.32
C SER A 10 0.52 0.28 7.67
N GLN A 11 -0.21 0.24 6.55
CA GLN A 11 -0.46 -1.01 5.82
C GLN A 11 0.85 -1.63 5.32
N ILE A 12 1.82 -0.77 5.00
CA ILE A 12 3.22 -1.10 4.77
C ILE A 12 4.04 -0.24 5.72
N VAL A 13 4.94 -0.86 6.48
CA VAL A 13 5.86 -0.14 7.37
C VAL A 13 6.70 0.85 6.56
N ALA A 14 7.03 1.98 7.19
CA ALA A 14 7.90 3.01 6.62
C ALA A 14 9.20 2.41 6.04
N GLY A 15 9.57 2.87 4.85
CA GLY A 15 10.79 2.47 4.17
C GLY A 15 11.97 3.39 4.46
N SER A 16 13.05 3.20 3.70
CA SER A 16 14.09 4.21 3.52
C SER A 16 13.74 5.12 2.34
N ASP A 17 14.19 6.37 2.36
CA ASP A 17 13.90 7.33 1.27
C ASP A 17 14.31 6.79 -0.10
N GLY A 18 13.41 6.86 -1.08
CA GLY A 18 13.58 6.30 -2.42
C GLY A 18 13.50 4.78 -2.51
N GLN A 19 13.22 4.06 -1.41
CA GLN A 19 13.03 2.61 -1.44
C GLN A 19 11.85 2.26 -2.35
N MET A 20 12.04 1.22 -3.17
CA MET A 20 10.99 0.72 -4.06
C MET A 20 10.54 -0.68 -3.63
N VAL A 21 9.24 -0.93 -3.73
CA VAL A 21 8.66 -2.26 -3.58
C VAL A 21 7.74 -2.57 -4.75
N ILE A 22 7.70 -3.84 -5.13
CA ILE A 22 6.76 -4.37 -6.13
C ILE A 22 5.92 -5.41 -5.41
N LEU A 23 4.61 -5.21 -5.46
CA LEU A 23 3.60 -6.13 -4.96
C LEU A 23 2.98 -6.86 -6.15
N GLN A 24 2.78 -8.16 -6.00
CA GLN A 24 2.15 -9.01 -7.02
C GLN A 24 1.08 -9.85 -6.35
N GLY A 25 -0.15 -9.77 -6.84
CA GLY A 25 -1.21 -10.66 -6.40
C GLY A 25 -1.06 -12.04 -7.06
N ASP A 26 -1.19 -13.10 -6.26
CA ASP A 26 -1.03 -14.49 -6.70
C ASP A 26 -2.34 -15.31 -6.60
N ASN A 27 -3.41 -14.69 -6.09
CA ASN A 27 -4.67 -15.35 -5.76
C ASN A 27 -5.89 -14.43 -5.98
N ASN A 28 -7.03 -14.99 -6.41
CA ASN A 28 -8.28 -14.24 -6.63
C ASN A 28 -9.27 -14.30 -5.46
N THR A 29 -9.02 -15.17 -4.47
CA THR A 29 -9.91 -15.38 -3.32
C THR A 29 -9.26 -15.01 -1.99
N ASN A 30 -7.94 -15.13 -1.88
CA ASN A 30 -7.15 -14.65 -0.75
C ASN A 30 -6.36 -13.41 -1.18
N THR A 31 -7.05 -12.28 -1.24
CA THR A 31 -6.50 -11.03 -1.77
C THR A 31 -6.01 -10.12 -0.66
N VAL A 32 -5.12 -9.19 -1.03
CA VAL A 32 -4.73 -8.06 -0.19
C VAL A 32 -5.44 -6.82 -0.72
N GLN A 33 -6.07 -6.07 0.17
CA GLN A 33 -6.61 -4.75 -0.14
C GLN A 33 -5.65 -3.69 0.38
N LEU A 34 -5.31 -2.74 -0.49
CA LEU A 34 -4.55 -1.55 -0.17
C LEU A 34 -5.48 -0.35 -0.28
N ASP A 35 -5.53 0.46 0.76
CA ASP A 35 -6.34 1.68 0.78
C ASP A 35 -5.48 2.94 0.72
N ASP A 36 -6.04 4.03 0.19
CA ASP A 36 -5.44 5.36 0.22
C ASP A 36 -5.50 5.90 1.65
N GLY A 37 -4.33 6.24 2.19
CA GLY A 37 -4.15 6.60 3.59
C GLY A 37 -3.40 5.56 4.42
N THR A 38 -3.09 5.94 5.67
CA THR A 38 -2.27 5.14 6.61
C THR A 38 -0.92 4.70 6.00
N GLY A 39 -0.11 5.68 5.60
CA GLY A 39 1.25 5.45 5.07
C GLY A 39 1.33 5.15 3.57
N LEU A 40 0.19 5.13 2.86
CA LEU A 40 0.12 4.96 1.40
C LEU A 40 -0.65 6.12 0.76
N ALA A 41 -0.21 6.52 -0.44
CA ALA A 41 -0.90 7.46 -1.31
C ALA A 41 -1.10 6.82 -2.69
N LEU A 42 -2.34 6.42 -2.97
CA LEU A 42 -2.71 5.71 -4.21
C LEU A 42 -3.19 6.70 -5.29
N ALA A 43 -2.86 6.43 -6.56
CA ALA A 43 -2.98 7.45 -7.62
C ALA A 43 -4.40 7.62 -8.19
N LEU A 44 -5.24 6.59 -8.13
CA LEU A 44 -6.46 6.51 -8.96
C LEU A 44 -7.72 6.03 -8.22
N THR A 45 -7.62 5.51 -7.00
CA THR A 45 -8.78 5.05 -6.19
C THR A 45 -8.43 5.06 -4.71
N ALA A 46 -9.43 5.27 -3.84
CA ALA A 46 -9.26 5.15 -2.39
C ALA A 46 -8.96 3.71 -1.92
N SER A 47 -9.12 2.71 -2.79
CA SER A 47 -8.79 1.31 -2.51
C SER A 47 -8.41 0.54 -3.78
N PHE A 48 -7.60 -0.50 -3.61
CA PHE A 48 -7.17 -1.44 -4.65
C PHE A 48 -7.09 -2.85 -4.05
N ILE A 49 -7.87 -3.78 -4.60
CA ILE A 49 -7.86 -5.19 -4.19
C ILE A 49 -6.99 -5.96 -5.19
N MET A 50 -5.84 -6.46 -4.75
CA MET A 50 -4.92 -7.21 -5.61
C MET A 50 -5.41 -8.64 -5.83
N GLY A 51 -5.95 -8.89 -7.02
CA GLY A 51 -6.19 -10.22 -7.57
C GLY A 51 -4.94 -10.85 -8.18
N LYS A 52 -5.08 -12.09 -8.64
CA LYS A 52 -4.01 -12.85 -9.29
C LYS A 52 -3.62 -12.20 -10.62
N GLY A 53 -2.37 -11.79 -10.74
CA GLY A 53 -1.83 -11.15 -11.95
C GLY A 53 -1.73 -9.64 -11.84
N ASP A 54 -2.38 -9.05 -10.85
CA ASP A 54 -2.25 -7.63 -10.55
C ASP A 54 -0.84 -7.33 -10.02
N THR A 55 -0.35 -6.15 -10.36
CA THR A 55 0.92 -5.65 -9.85
C THR A 55 0.81 -4.19 -9.44
N MET A 56 1.52 -3.81 -8.39
CA MET A 56 1.65 -2.43 -7.94
C MET A 56 3.09 -2.15 -7.56
N GLN A 57 3.63 -1.05 -8.06
CA GLN A 57 4.94 -0.55 -7.68
C GLN A 57 4.77 0.70 -6.83
N LEU A 58 5.45 0.71 -5.69
CA LEU A 58 5.45 1.85 -4.76
C LEU A 58 6.88 2.37 -4.57
N ILE A 59 7.00 3.66 -4.28
CA ILE A 59 8.23 4.31 -3.83
C ILE A 59 7.99 5.02 -2.49
N TYR A 60 8.89 4.84 -1.54
CA TYR A 60 8.80 5.51 -0.25
C TYR A 60 9.47 6.89 -0.32
N ASP A 61 8.75 7.91 0.14
CA ASP A 61 9.27 9.25 0.38
C ASP A 61 9.33 9.49 1.89
N ALA A 62 10.54 9.67 2.42
CA ALA A 62 10.75 9.88 3.84
C ALA A 62 10.38 11.30 4.31
N GLY A 63 10.34 12.28 3.40
CA GLY A 63 9.90 13.65 3.68
C GLY A 63 8.42 13.69 4.04
N ASP A 64 7.61 12.92 3.32
CA ASP A 64 6.17 12.82 3.56
C ASP A 64 5.78 11.64 4.47
N SER A 65 6.71 10.71 4.70
CA SER A 65 6.46 9.43 5.39
C SER A 65 5.36 8.60 4.71
N LEU A 66 5.36 8.59 3.37
CA LEU A 66 4.35 7.95 2.53
C LEU A 66 4.98 7.04 1.47
N TRP A 67 4.31 5.92 1.20
CA TRP A 67 4.51 5.14 -0.01
C TRP A 67 3.62 5.69 -1.12
N TYR A 68 4.22 6.19 -2.19
CA TYR A 68 3.51 6.67 -3.37
C TYR A 68 3.37 5.58 -4.42
N GLU A 69 2.17 5.46 -5.00
CA GLU A 69 1.95 4.63 -6.18
C GLU A 69 2.72 5.18 -7.39
N VAL A 70 3.57 4.36 -7.98
CA VAL A 70 4.30 4.68 -9.22
C VAL A 70 3.55 4.16 -10.44
N THR A 71 3.12 2.91 -10.37
CA THR A 71 2.34 2.25 -11.42
C THR A 71 1.53 1.11 -10.84
N ARG A 72 0.40 0.81 -11.48
CA ARG A 72 -0.39 -0.39 -11.21
C ARG A 72 -0.87 -1.04 -12.50
N SER A 73 -1.07 -2.35 -12.44
CA SER A 73 -1.76 -3.17 -13.43
C SER A 73 -2.92 -3.87 -12.76
N ASP A 74 -4.08 -3.78 -13.38
CA ASP A 74 -5.35 -4.43 -12.99
C ASP A 74 -5.72 -5.37 -14.15
N ASN A 75 -5.52 -6.67 -13.98
CA ASN A 75 -5.53 -7.68 -15.05
C ASN A 75 -6.41 -8.90 -14.77
#